data_AF-A0A661P6V9-F1
#
_entry.id   AF-A0A661P6V9-F1
#
_cell.length_a   1.000
_cell.length_b   1.000
_cell.length_c   1.000
_cell.angle_alpha   90.00
_cell.angle_beta   90.00
_cell.angle_gamma   90.00
#
_symmetry.space_group_name_H-M   'P 1'
#
loop_
_entity.id
_entity.type
_entity.pdbx_description
1 polymer ?
#
loop_
_entity_poly.entity_id
_entity_poly.type
_entity_poly.pdbx_seq_one_letter_code
_entity_poly.pdbx_strand_id
1 'polypeptide(L)'
;MPKAERLGPVRARFRPPGWVWLALLGACLLGAVGWLATGCGGWDPTEPFDRNSPDVDRAIELMDGGQFESAEEVLETYLGTGPCGDGGIGLPQAVRDKHSGAFDLGLTLFYLAEKFGQRFGDEELAEEGAEPDEIDPQRALEIDCALIIVQAIAHDGKVPLELRARAFYLAGNLEFLRRQYEDAVRHYDAALQIVPGLYPEAGGDSIGRDAAWNRAIALRRIQDEQDAGQDSGQDGEADAQPDAQPDAEPDAGDDDGGDDGGDEDAGDDGGGEDGGQDAGDGGDGGGNEDAGQDGGDLDAGGDAGQPPPEPDDADQDPEPEDTSQMDRLLDELEEAPTYQEADAKRRAARTRRRRVMEDK
;
A
#
# COMPACT_ATOMS: atom_id res chain seq x y z
N MET A 1 -36.98 77.81 28.30
CA MET A 1 -35.65 78.15 27.73
C MET A 1 -34.63 78.26 28.86
N PRO A 2 -33.66 77.35 28.91
CA PRO A 2 -32.27 77.75 29.12
C PRO A 2 -31.31 77.12 28.08
N LYS A 3 -30.19 77.80 27.88
CA LYS A 3 -29.21 77.62 26.80
C LYS A 3 -28.30 76.41 27.03
N ALA A 4 -28.02 75.67 25.95
CA ALA A 4 -27.00 74.63 25.88
C ALA A 4 -25.61 75.25 25.69
N GLU A 5 -24.67 74.95 26.59
CA GLU A 5 -23.25 75.28 26.44
C GLU A 5 -22.53 74.16 25.67
N ARG A 6 -21.86 74.53 24.57
CA ARG A 6 -21.00 73.65 23.78
C ARG A 6 -19.59 73.64 24.37
N LEU A 7 -19.12 72.48 24.82
CA LEU A 7 -17.71 72.25 25.13
C LEU A 7 -16.97 71.88 23.84
N GLY A 8 -15.95 72.68 23.49
CA GLY A 8 -15.08 72.44 22.34
C GLY A 8 -13.98 71.40 22.65
N PRO A 9 -13.40 70.75 21.62
CA PRO A 9 -12.38 69.73 21.80
C PRO A 9 -11.00 70.35 22.10
N VAL A 10 -10.42 69.94 23.23
CA VAL A 10 -9.02 70.24 23.59
C VAL A 10 -8.11 69.26 22.85
N ARG A 11 -7.48 69.69 21.75
CA ARG A 11 -6.42 68.93 21.08
C ARG A 11 -5.08 69.19 21.79
N ALA A 12 -4.67 68.28 22.66
CA ALA A 12 -3.31 68.25 23.20
C ALA A 12 -2.33 67.79 22.11
N ARG A 13 -1.43 68.67 21.68
CA ARG A 13 -0.33 68.34 20.77
C ARG A 13 0.80 67.70 21.58
N PHE A 14 0.88 66.37 21.53
CA PHE A 14 2.05 65.63 22.01
C PHE A 14 3.18 65.78 20.99
N ARG A 15 4.25 66.48 21.35
CA ARG A 15 5.52 66.51 20.60
C ARG A 15 6.50 65.60 21.34
N PRO A 16 6.82 64.39 20.84
CA PRO A 16 7.85 63.58 21.46
C PRO A 16 9.22 64.25 21.26
N PRO A 17 10.10 64.15 22.25
CA PRO A 17 11.42 64.78 22.18
C PRO A 17 12.34 64.02 21.20
N GLY A 18 13.10 64.76 20.39
CA GLY A 18 13.84 64.28 19.21
C GLY A 18 14.96 63.24 19.43
N TRP A 19 15.17 62.80 20.67
CA TRP A 19 16.15 61.78 21.05
C TRP A 19 15.57 60.36 20.95
N VAL A 20 14.24 60.22 20.92
CA VAL A 20 13.56 58.93 20.73
C VAL A 20 13.75 58.38 19.30
N TRP A 21 13.90 59.26 18.30
CA TRP A 21 14.11 58.85 16.91
C TRP A 21 15.56 58.42 16.60
N LEU A 22 16.55 58.90 17.35
CA LEU A 22 17.95 58.49 17.19
C LEU A 22 18.25 57.12 17.81
N ALA A 23 17.50 56.70 18.83
CA ALA A 23 17.59 55.35 19.39
C ALA A 23 16.91 54.29 18.49
N LEU A 24 15.90 54.67 17.70
CA LEU A 24 15.16 53.75 16.84
C LEU A 24 15.86 53.46 15.50
N LEU A 25 16.73 54.36 15.04
CA LEU A 25 17.54 54.15 13.82
C LEU A 25 18.87 53.40 14.08
N GLY A 26 19.39 53.43 15.31
CA GLY A 26 20.61 52.68 15.68
C GLY A 26 20.39 51.17 15.87
N ALA A 27 19.15 50.74 16.11
CA ALA A 27 18.82 49.33 16.33
C ALA A 27 18.62 48.52 15.03
N CYS A 28 18.42 49.17 13.87
CA CYS A 28 18.18 48.46 12.61
C CYS A 28 19.46 48.08 11.84
N LEU A 29 20.63 48.64 12.17
CA LEU A 29 21.89 48.35 11.45
C LEU A 29 22.78 47.30 12.13
N LEU A 30 22.42 46.82 13.32
CA LEU A 30 23.08 45.68 13.99
C LEU A 30 22.21 44.41 14.00
N GLY A 31 21.04 44.43 13.36
CA GLY A 31 20.09 43.31 13.30
C GLY A 31 20.14 42.46 12.03
N ALA A 32 21.18 42.59 11.18
CA ALA A 32 21.24 41.92 9.87
C ALA A 32 22.28 40.79 9.76
N VAL A 33 22.95 40.39 10.85
CA VAL A 33 23.99 39.32 10.81
C VAL A 33 23.61 38.10 11.68
N GLY A 34 22.35 38.02 12.13
CA GLY A 34 21.88 36.97 13.05
C GLY A 34 21.07 35.82 12.43
N TRP A 35 21.06 35.66 11.10
CA TRP A 35 20.21 34.66 10.40
C TRP A 35 20.99 33.52 9.74
N LEU A 36 22.21 33.20 10.20
CA LEU A 36 23.03 32.14 9.60
C LEU A 36 23.37 30.97 10.52
N ALA A 37 22.81 30.86 11.73
CA ALA A 37 23.27 29.82 12.66
C ALA A 37 22.21 29.23 13.60
N THR A 38 20.93 29.21 13.22
CA THR A 38 19.93 28.38 13.92
C THR A 38 19.02 27.64 12.94
N GLY A 39 19.48 26.48 12.47
CA GLY A 39 18.67 25.26 12.53
C GLY A 39 17.45 25.08 11.60
N CYS A 40 17.24 25.87 10.56
CA CYS A 40 16.27 25.54 9.50
C CYS A 40 16.99 24.87 8.32
N GLY A 41 17.63 23.73 8.54
CA GLY A 41 18.15 22.90 7.47
C GLY A 41 17.01 22.10 6.84
N GLY A 42 16.63 22.42 5.59
CA GLY A 42 15.77 21.57 4.77
C GLY A 42 14.38 22.09 4.41
N TRP A 43 14.05 23.36 4.67
CA TRP A 43 12.79 23.93 4.16
C TRP A 43 13.01 24.57 2.78
N ASP A 44 12.48 23.95 1.72
CA ASP A 44 12.42 24.52 0.38
C ASP A 44 11.13 25.36 0.22
N PRO A 45 11.21 26.69 0.04
CA PRO A 45 10.04 27.54 -0.16
C PRO A 45 9.28 27.29 -1.47
N THR A 46 9.88 26.61 -2.46
CA THR A 46 9.21 26.27 -3.72
C THR A 46 8.37 25.01 -3.62
N GLU A 47 8.63 24.18 -2.62
CA GLU A 47 7.87 22.96 -2.31
C GLU A 47 7.48 22.92 -0.82
N PRO A 48 6.67 23.89 -0.34
CA PRO A 48 6.40 24.07 1.10
C PRO A 48 5.65 22.91 1.76
N PHE A 49 5.23 21.92 0.97
CA PHE A 49 4.51 20.72 1.39
C PHE A 49 5.30 19.43 1.13
N ASP A 50 6.43 19.48 0.41
CA ASP A 50 7.30 18.33 0.26
C ASP A 50 8.08 18.15 1.56
N ARG A 51 7.57 17.21 2.37
CA ARG A 51 8.17 16.76 3.62
C ARG A 51 9.33 15.81 3.32
N ASN A 52 10.32 16.30 2.60
CA ASN A 52 11.46 15.50 2.20
C ASN A 52 12.51 15.55 3.33
N SER A 53 12.36 14.64 4.29
CA SER A 53 13.48 14.30 5.16
C SER A 53 14.51 13.59 4.27
N PRO A 54 15.75 14.09 4.14
CA PRO A 54 16.75 13.46 3.28
C PRO A 54 17.05 12.01 3.69
N ASP A 55 16.82 11.67 4.97
CA ASP A 55 16.93 10.30 5.46
C ASP A 55 15.81 9.41 4.91
N VAL A 56 14.58 9.92 4.78
CA VAL A 56 13.45 9.16 4.21
C VAL A 56 13.65 8.99 2.71
N ASP A 57 14.07 10.03 2.00
CA ASP A 57 14.37 9.94 0.56
C ASP A 57 15.47 8.91 0.30
N ARG A 58 16.54 8.95 1.11
CA ARG A 58 17.61 7.95 1.04
C ARG A 58 17.09 6.54 1.32
N ALA A 59 16.23 6.36 2.32
CA ALA A 59 15.65 5.05 2.61
C ALA A 59 14.80 4.53 1.44
N ILE A 60 14.03 5.40 0.78
CA ILE A 60 13.26 5.04 -0.42
C ILE A 60 14.19 4.63 -1.57
N GLU A 61 15.27 5.37 -1.81
CA GLU A 61 16.27 4.98 -2.82
C GLU A 61 16.92 3.61 -2.50
N LEU A 62 17.16 3.33 -1.22
CA LEU A 62 17.69 2.03 -0.76
C LEU A 62 16.67 0.91 -0.98
N MET A 63 15.39 1.12 -0.65
CA MET A 63 14.31 0.16 -0.92
C MET A 63 14.15 -0.12 -2.42
N ASP A 64 14.16 0.93 -3.26
CA ASP A 64 14.10 0.80 -4.72
C ASP A 64 15.31 0.04 -5.28
N GLY A 65 16.46 0.12 -4.60
CA GLY A 65 17.66 -0.66 -4.89
C GLY A 65 17.67 -2.08 -4.33
N GLY A 66 16.62 -2.50 -3.60
CA GLY A 66 16.55 -3.79 -2.90
C GLY A 66 17.47 -3.91 -1.70
N GLN A 67 17.95 -2.79 -1.15
CA GLN A 67 18.86 -2.72 -0.01
C GLN A 67 18.07 -2.50 1.29
N PHE A 68 17.19 -3.45 1.61
CA PHE A 68 16.22 -3.31 2.70
C PHE A 68 16.87 -3.20 4.09
N GLU A 69 17.94 -3.94 4.36
CA GLU A 69 18.67 -3.85 5.64
C GLU A 69 19.29 -2.45 5.86
N SER A 70 19.72 -1.80 4.77
CA SER A 70 20.25 -0.43 4.85
C SER A 70 19.14 0.60 4.97
N ALA A 71 17.99 0.37 4.32
CA ALA A 71 16.81 1.23 4.45
C ALA A 71 16.26 1.19 5.89
N GLU A 72 16.24 0.01 6.50
CA GLU A 72 15.83 -0.22 7.88
C GLU A 72 16.69 0.63 8.84
N GLU A 73 18.02 0.49 8.80
CA GLU A 73 18.92 1.24 9.69
C GLU A 73 18.70 2.78 9.60
N VAL A 74 18.49 3.29 8.39
CA VAL A 74 18.22 4.72 8.16
C VAL A 74 16.88 5.13 8.77
N LEU A 75 15.82 4.35 8.55
CA LEU A 75 14.48 4.66 9.06
C LEU A 75 14.38 4.49 10.57
N GLU A 76 15.04 3.48 11.16
CA GLU A 76 15.12 3.28 12.60
C GLU A 76 15.83 4.44 13.29
N THR A 77 16.92 4.93 12.69
CA THR A 77 17.64 6.11 13.17
C THR A 77 16.76 7.36 13.07
N TYR A 78 16.08 7.55 11.94
CA TYR A 78 15.20 8.69 11.70
C TYR A 78 14.01 8.75 12.66
N LEU A 79 13.45 7.59 13.02
CA LEU A 79 12.31 7.45 13.93
C LEU A 79 12.73 7.27 15.39
N GLY A 80 13.98 6.90 15.66
CA GLY A 80 14.49 6.60 17.01
C GLY A 80 13.91 5.32 17.61
N THR A 81 13.50 4.36 16.78
CA THR A 81 12.91 3.08 17.22
C THR A 81 13.96 2.15 17.80
N GLY A 82 15.19 2.23 17.30
CA GLY A 82 16.22 1.20 17.49
C GLY A 82 15.96 -0.04 16.64
N PRO A 83 16.91 -1.00 16.64
CA PRO A 83 16.83 -2.23 15.85
C PRO A 83 15.64 -3.09 16.24
N CYS A 84 15.02 -3.74 15.26
CA CYS A 84 14.16 -4.89 15.51
C CYS A 84 14.96 -6.05 16.16
N GLY A 85 14.42 -6.66 17.22
CA GLY A 85 15.08 -7.73 17.97
C GLY A 85 14.13 -8.41 18.96
N ASP A 86 14.59 -9.37 19.75
CA ASP A 86 13.75 -10.19 20.66
C ASP A 86 12.86 -9.37 21.62
N GLY A 87 13.26 -8.14 21.94
CA GLY A 87 12.48 -7.20 22.76
C GLY A 87 11.37 -6.46 22.00
N GLY A 88 11.19 -6.74 20.72
CA GLY A 88 10.41 -5.96 19.76
C GLY A 88 11.12 -4.68 19.33
N ILE A 89 10.39 -3.85 18.58
CA ILE A 89 10.85 -2.55 18.10
C ILE A 89 10.32 -1.41 18.99
N GLY A 90 11.14 -0.38 19.21
CA GLY A 90 10.73 0.77 20.02
C GLY A 90 9.61 1.58 19.36
N LEU A 91 8.68 2.08 20.18
CA LEU A 91 7.60 2.98 19.73
C LEU A 91 7.73 4.38 20.36
N PRO A 92 8.77 5.17 20.02
CA PRO A 92 8.86 6.56 20.44
C PRO A 92 7.75 7.40 19.81
N GLN A 93 7.47 8.57 20.40
CA GLN A 93 6.45 9.50 19.89
C GLN A 93 6.69 9.89 18.42
N ALA A 94 7.95 9.91 17.98
CA ALA A 94 8.33 10.17 16.60
C ALA A 94 7.67 9.22 15.58
N VAL A 95 7.38 7.95 15.94
CA VAL A 95 6.65 7.01 15.06
C VAL A 95 5.25 7.54 14.72
N ARG A 96 4.56 8.11 15.70
CA ARG A 96 3.21 8.68 15.52
C ARG A 96 3.25 10.02 14.80
N ASP A 97 4.23 10.86 15.13
CA ASP A 97 4.36 12.20 14.57
C ASP A 97 4.89 12.18 13.12
N LYS A 98 5.70 11.17 12.76
CA LYS A 98 6.33 10.97 11.44
C LYS A 98 5.73 9.75 10.72
N HIS A 99 4.41 9.70 10.64
CA HIS A 99 3.65 8.54 10.17
C HIS A 99 4.07 7.99 8.79
N SER A 100 4.55 8.83 7.86
CA SER A 100 4.98 8.36 6.54
C SER A 100 6.25 7.53 6.63
N GLY A 101 7.29 8.03 7.31
CA GLY A 101 8.50 7.26 7.54
C GLY A 101 8.26 6.01 8.40
N ALA A 102 7.30 6.07 9.34
CA ALA A 102 6.87 4.88 10.08
C ALA A 102 6.22 3.83 9.16
N PHE A 103 5.38 4.27 8.22
CA PHE A 103 4.82 3.36 7.23
C PHE A 103 5.90 2.74 6.34
N ASP A 104 6.88 3.54 5.89
CA ASP A 104 8.02 3.05 5.09
C ASP A 104 8.88 2.06 5.87
N LEU A 105 9.06 2.24 7.18
CA LEU A 105 9.75 1.26 8.04
C LEU A 105 8.95 -0.05 8.10
N GLY A 106 7.63 0.03 8.27
CA GLY A 106 6.77 -1.15 8.22
C GLY A 106 6.84 -1.90 6.88
N LEU A 107 6.92 -1.18 5.76
CA LEU A 107 7.13 -1.78 4.43
C LEU A 107 8.50 -2.43 4.31
N THR A 108 9.55 -1.77 4.81
CA THR A 108 10.91 -2.32 4.79
C THR A 108 10.97 -3.64 5.54
N LEU A 109 10.42 -3.70 6.75
CA LEU A 109 10.35 -4.91 7.58
C LEU A 109 9.50 -6.01 6.91
N PHE A 110 8.41 -5.64 6.23
CA PHE A 110 7.63 -6.60 5.41
C PHE A 110 8.51 -7.24 4.32
N TYR A 111 9.28 -6.46 3.57
CA TYR A 111 10.17 -7.02 2.54
C TYR A 111 11.33 -7.85 3.11
N LEU A 112 11.84 -7.50 4.30
CA LEU A 112 12.81 -8.33 5.02
C LEU A 112 12.18 -9.67 5.44
N ALA A 113 10.94 -9.66 5.94
CA ALA A 113 10.23 -10.89 6.28
C ALA A 113 10.03 -11.81 5.07
N GLU A 114 9.74 -11.26 3.88
CA GLU A 114 9.61 -12.06 2.65
C GLU A 114 10.91 -12.77 2.23
N LYS A 115 12.08 -12.34 2.72
CA LYS A 115 13.37 -13.01 2.46
C LYS A 115 13.49 -14.36 3.18
N PHE A 116 12.79 -14.52 4.29
CA PHE A 116 12.88 -15.67 5.20
C PHE A 116 11.73 -16.67 5.02
N GLY A 117 11.10 -16.71 3.84
CA GLY A 117 10.12 -17.75 3.51
C GLY A 117 9.45 -17.54 2.15
N GLN A 118 8.35 -18.26 1.90
CA GLN A 118 7.55 -18.05 0.69
C GLN A 118 7.00 -16.64 0.65
N ARG A 119 7.10 -16.02 -0.54
CA ARG A 119 6.59 -14.68 -0.81
C ARG A 119 5.08 -14.68 -0.82
N PHE A 120 4.50 -13.53 -0.54
CA PHE A 120 3.06 -13.36 -0.63
C PHE A 120 2.55 -13.71 -2.04
N GLY A 121 1.62 -14.65 -2.14
CA GLY A 121 1.01 -15.08 -3.40
C GLY A 121 1.74 -16.20 -4.15
N ASP A 122 2.90 -16.65 -3.66
CA ASP A 122 3.61 -17.82 -4.21
C ASP A 122 3.24 -19.11 -3.47
N GLU A 123 2.27 -19.09 -2.54
CA GLU A 123 1.97 -20.24 -1.67
C GLU A 123 1.34 -21.42 -2.44
N GLU A 124 0.69 -21.17 -3.58
CA GLU A 124 0.14 -22.24 -4.45
C GLU A 124 1.21 -22.91 -5.33
N LEU A 125 2.40 -22.31 -5.42
CA LEU A 125 3.54 -22.90 -6.15
C LEU A 125 4.34 -23.88 -5.28
N ALA A 126 4.05 -23.94 -3.97
CA ALA A 126 4.59 -24.96 -3.10
C ALA A 126 4.11 -26.34 -3.55
N GLU A 127 5.03 -27.31 -3.65
CA GLU A 127 4.69 -28.68 -4.06
C GLU A 127 3.55 -29.23 -3.19
N GLU A 128 2.53 -29.77 -3.85
CA GLU A 128 1.36 -30.38 -3.23
C GLU A 128 1.84 -31.54 -2.33
N GLY A 129 1.81 -31.34 -1.01
CA GLY A 129 2.32 -32.29 -0.02
C GLY A 129 3.57 -31.86 0.77
N ALA A 130 4.09 -30.64 0.56
CA ALA A 130 5.04 -30.07 1.51
C ALA A 130 4.35 -29.86 2.88
N GLU A 131 4.94 -30.41 3.94
CA GLU A 131 4.55 -30.13 5.33
C GLU A 131 4.45 -28.62 5.53
N PRO A 132 3.53 -28.13 6.39
CA PRO A 132 3.42 -26.70 6.64
C PRO A 132 4.77 -26.16 7.08
N ASP A 133 5.41 -25.37 6.21
CA ASP A 133 6.70 -24.75 6.49
C ASP A 133 6.58 -23.99 7.82
N GLU A 134 7.28 -24.50 8.85
CA GLU A 134 7.41 -23.82 10.13
C GLU A 134 7.95 -22.41 9.85
N ILE A 135 7.26 -21.39 10.37
CA ILE A 135 7.63 -20.00 10.09
C ILE A 135 9.04 -19.78 10.64
N ASP A 136 9.95 -19.37 9.75
CA ASP A 136 11.32 -19.02 10.13
C ASP A 136 11.29 -18.00 11.28
N PRO A 137 12.05 -18.22 12.36
CA PRO A 137 12.00 -17.34 13.53
C PRO A 137 12.40 -15.90 13.21
N GLN A 138 13.28 -15.72 12.22
CA GLN A 138 13.65 -14.40 11.72
C GLN A 138 12.47 -13.75 11.00
N ARG A 139 11.75 -14.51 10.16
CA ARG A 139 10.51 -14.04 9.52
C ARG A 139 9.48 -13.58 10.55
N ALA A 140 9.24 -14.40 11.58
CA ALA A 140 8.28 -14.08 12.64
C ALA A 140 8.67 -12.78 13.37
N LEU A 141 9.95 -12.61 13.66
CA LEU A 141 10.48 -11.42 14.32
C LEU A 141 10.25 -10.14 13.50
N GLU A 142 10.59 -10.17 12.20
CA GLU A 142 10.37 -9.03 11.29
C GLU A 142 8.88 -8.68 11.20
N ILE A 143 8.01 -9.70 11.10
CA ILE A 143 6.56 -9.52 11.05
C ILE A 143 6.04 -8.85 12.32
N ASP A 144 6.47 -9.29 13.49
CA ASP A 144 6.03 -8.75 14.77
C ASP A 144 6.47 -7.28 14.94
N CYS A 145 7.72 -6.95 14.58
CA CYS A 145 8.19 -5.56 14.58
C CYS A 145 7.40 -4.69 13.59
N ALA A 146 7.15 -5.19 12.38
CA ALA A 146 6.38 -4.46 11.38
C ALA A 146 4.96 -4.17 11.89
N LEU A 147 4.27 -5.19 12.45
CA LEU A 147 2.93 -5.06 13.02
C LEU A 147 2.85 -3.99 14.10
N ILE A 148 3.84 -3.95 15.02
CA ILE A 148 3.93 -2.93 16.07
C ILE A 148 3.92 -1.51 15.47
N ILE A 149 4.72 -1.27 14.43
CA ILE A 149 4.84 0.04 13.78
C ILE A 149 3.58 0.40 13.01
N VAL A 150 3.11 -0.49 12.13
CA VAL A 150 1.98 -0.19 11.23
C VAL A 150 0.67 -0.06 11.99
N GLN A 151 0.45 -0.85 13.05
CA GLN A 151 -0.74 -0.71 13.88
C GLN A 151 -0.73 0.60 14.69
N ALA A 152 0.46 1.07 15.12
CA ALA A 152 0.58 2.33 15.84
C ALA A 152 0.08 3.52 15.02
N ILE A 153 0.29 3.50 13.70
CA ILE A 153 -0.21 4.54 12.77
C ILE A 153 -1.63 4.25 12.26
N ALA A 154 -2.02 2.99 12.04
CA ALA A 154 -3.35 2.63 11.55
C ALA A 154 -4.47 3.06 12.53
N HIS A 155 -4.20 2.94 13.83
CA HIS A 155 -5.14 3.29 14.89
C HIS A 155 -5.06 4.74 15.38
N ASP A 156 -4.10 5.54 14.90
CA ASP A 156 -3.97 6.93 15.32
C ASP A 156 -4.88 7.85 14.50
N GLY A 157 -5.86 8.47 15.17
CA GLY A 157 -6.82 9.38 14.53
C GLY A 157 -6.23 10.67 13.97
N LYS A 158 -4.94 10.97 14.23
CA LYS A 158 -4.22 12.10 13.64
C LYS A 158 -3.65 11.79 12.27
N VAL A 159 -3.51 10.51 11.92
CA VAL A 159 -2.93 10.06 10.66
C VAL A 159 -3.99 10.22 9.54
N PRO A 160 -3.61 10.70 8.34
CA PRO A 160 -4.53 10.80 7.20
C PRO A 160 -5.23 9.47 6.90
N LEU A 161 -6.51 9.53 6.53
CA LEU A 161 -7.36 8.35 6.34
C LEU A 161 -6.76 7.36 5.34
N GLU A 162 -6.23 7.86 4.23
CA GLU A 162 -5.64 7.07 3.16
C GLU A 162 -4.41 6.29 3.66
N LEU A 163 -3.56 6.93 4.48
CA LEU A 163 -2.39 6.27 5.06
C LEU A 163 -2.79 5.24 6.12
N ARG A 164 -3.85 5.52 6.90
CA ARG A 164 -4.41 4.53 7.85
C ARG A 164 -4.93 3.29 7.13
N ALA A 165 -5.64 3.47 6.02
CA ALA A 165 -6.12 2.36 5.20
C ALA A 165 -4.98 1.51 4.64
N ARG A 166 -3.92 2.16 4.14
CA ARG A 166 -2.69 1.48 3.70
C ARG A 166 -2.01 0.71 4.82
N ALA A 167 -1.93 1.30 6.02
CA ALA A 167 -1.36 0.64 7.19
C ALA A 167 -2.19 -0.58 7.64
N PHE A 168 -3.52 -0.50 7.61
CA PHE A 168 -4.38 -1.67 7.84
C PHE A 168 -4.21 -2.74 6.76
N TYR A 169 -4.13 -2.35 5.49
CA TYR A 169 -3.86 -3.29 4.40
C TYR A 169 -2.52 -4.01 4.58
N LEU A 170 -1.45 -3.27 4.91
CA LEU A 170 -0.14 -3.85 5.19
C LEU A 170 -0.15 -4.78 6.41
N ALA A 171 -0.85 -4.40 7.49
CA ALA A 171 -1.05 -5.28 8.64
C ALA A 171 -1.73 -6.59 8.24
N GLY A 172 -2.76 -6.54 7.37
CA GLY A 172 -3.40 -7.73 6.83
C GLY A 172 -2.43 -8.63 6.05
N ASN A 173 -1.56 -8.04 5.22
CA ASN A 173 -0.55 -8.81 4.49
C ASN A 173 0.46 -9.47 5.44
N LEU A 174 0.90 -8.77 6.49
CA LEU A 174 1.81 -9.31 7.52
C LEU A 174 1.18 -10.49 8.27
N GLU A 175 -0.08 -10.36 8.67
CA GLU A 175 -0.85 -11.44 9.32
C GLU A 175 -1.01 -12.65 8.40
N PHE A 176 -1.23 -12.40 7.12
CA PHE A 176 -1.33 -13.45 6.12
C PHE A 176 0.01 -14.23 5.97
N LEU A 177 1.15 -13.53 5.99
CA LEU A 177 2.48 -14.18 5.92
C LEU A 177 2.74 -15.14 7.10
N ARG A 178 2.13 -14.86 8.27
CA ARG A 178 2.21 -15.76 9.45
C ARG A 178 1.02 -16.72 9.57
N ARG A 179 0.25 -16.89 8.50
CA ARG A 179 -0.92 -17.78 8.40
C ARG A 179 -2.01 -17.50 9.44
N GLN A 180 -2.05 -16.28 10.00
CA GLN A 180 -3.12 -15.85 10.90
C GLN A 180 -4.24 -15.25 10.05
N TYR A 181 -4.92 -16.09 9.27
CA TYR A 181 -5.85 -15.64 8.24
C TYR A 181 -7.05 -14.88 8.83
N GLU A 182 -7.52 -15.22 10.02
CA GLU A 182 -8.59 -14.49 10.71
C GLU A 182 -8.16 -13.09 11.15
N ASP A 183 -6.91 -12.94 11.62
CA ASP A 183 -6.32 -11.63 11.92
C ASP A 183 -6.21 -10.82 10.62
N ALA A 184 -5.71 -11.45 9.54
CA ALA A 184 -5.57 -10.82 8.23
C ALA A 184 -6.92 -10.27 7.72
N VAL A 185 -7.98 -11.07 7.76
CA VAL A 185 -9.34 -10.65 7.37
C VAL A 185 -9.80 -9.44 8.18
N ARG A 186 -9.55 -9.43 9.50
CA ARG A 186 -9.93 -8.29 10.36
C ARG A 186 -9.22 -7.00 9.95
N HIS A 187 -7.94 -7.07 9.60
CA HIS A 187 -7.20 -5.91 9.12
C HIS A 187 -7.65 -5.46 7.72
N TYR A 188 -7.92 -6.38 6.79
CA TYR A 188 -8.49 -6.02 5.49
C TYR A 188 -9.88 -5.40 5.62
N ASP A 189 -10.73 -5.91 6.52
CA ASP A 189 -12.03 -5.31 6.83
C ASP A 189 -11.88 -3.88 7.36
N ALA A 190 -10.91 -3.62 8.23
CA ALA A 190 -10.61 -2.28 8.72
C ALA A 190 -10.12 -1.34 7.60
N ALA A 191 -9.32 -1.83 6.64
CA ALA A 191 -8.93 -1.07 5.46
C ALA A 191 -10.15 -0.74 4.57
N LEU A 192 -11.01 -1.73 4.30
CA LEU A 192 -12.19 -1.60 3.45
C LEU A 192 -13.27 -0.67 4.03
N GLN A 193 -13.32 -0.52 5.35
CA GLN A 193 -14.18 0.47 6.01
C GLN A 193 -13.76 1.91 5.71
N ILE A 194 -12.46 2.15 5.44
CA ILE A 194 -11.93 3.48 5.10
C ILE A 194 -11.93 3.68 3.59
N VAL A 195 -11.45 2.67 2.85
CA VAL A 195 -11.25 2.72 1.40
C VAL A 195 -11.97 1.53 0.75
N PRO A 196 -13.17 1.74 0.20
CA PRO A 196 -13.95 0.67 -0.41
C PRO A 196 -13.24 0.03 -1.61
N GLY A 197 -13.44 -1.28 -1.80
CA GLY A 197 -12.90 -2.05 -2.93
C GLY A 197 -13.64 -1.84 -4.25
N LEU A 198 -13.78 -0.59 -4.68
CA LEU A 198 -14.37 -0.23 -5.96
C LEU A 198 -13.32 -0.28 -7.08
N TYR A 199 -13.77 -0.50 -8.30
CA TYR A 199 -12.91 -0.39 -9.48
C TYR A 199 -12.49 1.07 -9.74
N PRO A 200 -11.32 1.33 -10.35
CA PRO A 200 -10.86 2.68 -10.66
C PRO A 200 -11.87 3.51 -11.47
N GLU A 201 -12.59 2.86 -12.38
CA GLU A 201 -13.62 3.48 -13.23
C GLU A 201 -14.82 3.99 -12.40
N ALA A 202 -15.03 3.43 -11.20
CA ALA A 202 -16.03 3.86 -10.23
C ALA A 202 -15.44 4.80 -9.15
N GLY A 203 -14.23 5.31 -9.35
CA GLY A 203 -13.53 6.19 -8.41
C GLY A 203 -12.88 5.46 -7.23
N GLY A 204 -12.63 4.15 -7.35
CA GLY A 204 -11.99 3.34 -6.31
C GLY A 204 -10.47 3.52 -6.23
N ASP A 205 -9.94 3.49 -5.00
CA ASP A 205 -8.49 3.39 -4.75
C ASP A 205 -8.06 1.93 -4.92
N SER A 206 -6.88 1.70 -5.52
CA SER A 206 -6.29 0.38 -5.67
C SER A 206 -6.17 -0.38 -4.36
N ILE A 207 -5.88 0.30 -3.25
CA ILE A 207 -5.72 -0.33 -1.93
C ILE A 207 -7.00 -1.03 -1.49
N GLY A 208 -8.17 -0.42 -1.73
CA GLY A 208 -9.45 -1.06 -1.39
C GLY A 208 -9.68 -2.32 -2.21
N ARG A 209 -9.38 -2.28 -3.51
CA ARG A 209 -9.54 -3.45 -4.39
C ARG A 209 -8.58 -4.57 -3.99
N ASP A 210 -7.33 -4.23 -3.73
CA ASP A 210 -6.30 -5.20 -3.36
C ASP A 210 -6.59 -5.81 -1.98
N ALA A 211 -7.11 -5.01 -1.03
CA ALA A 211 -7.60 -5.50 0.27
C ALA A 211 -8.80 -6.46 0.11
N ALA A 212 -9.77 -6.14 -0.75
CA ALA A 212 -10.91 -7.02 -1.02
C ALA A 212 -10.48 -8.36 -1.63
N TRP A 213 -9.51 -8.33 -2.54
CA TRP A 213 -8.92 -9.51 -3.15
C TRP A 213 -8.19 -10.37 -2.12
N ASN A 214 -7.25 -9.81 -1.37
CA ASN A 214 -6.49 -10.55 -0.34
C ASN A 214 -7.39 -11.09 0.77
N ARG A 215 -8.44 -10.36 1.14
CA ARG A 215 -9.47 -10.82 2.06
C ARG A 215 -10.19 -12.07 1.55
N ALA A 216 -10.54 -12.11 0.27
CA ALA A 216 -11.20 -13.27 -0.33
C ALA A 216 -10.28 -14.51 -0.31
N ILE A 217 -8.98 -14.31 -0.59
CA ILE A 217 -7.99 -15.38 -0.48
C ILE A 217 -7.88 -15.87 0.96
N ALA A 218 -7.74 -14.97 1.93
CA ALA A 218 -7.65 -15.34 3.34
C ALA A 218 -8.88 -16.12 3.82
N LEU A 219 -10.09 -15.73 3.40
CA LEU A 219 -11.32 -16.47 3.70
C LEU A 219 -11.35 -17.87 3.08
N ARG A 220 -10.81 -18.03 1.88
CA ARG A 220 -10.68 -19.35 1.26
C ARG A 220 -9.71 -20.23 2.04
N ARG A 221 -8.56 -19.70 2.48
CA ARG A 221 -7.61 -20.44 3.32
C ARG A 221 -8.22 -20.91 4.64
N ILE A 222 -8.99 -20.04 5.30
CA ILE A 222 -9.73 -20.41 6.51
C ILE A 222 -10.68 -21.59 6.26
N GLN A 223 -11.31 -21.66 5.08
CA GLN A 223 -12.19 -22.78 4.71
C GLN A 223 -11.38 -24.05 4.43
N ASP A 224 -10.30 -23.94 3.65
CA ASP A 224 -9.42 -25.06 3.32
C ASP A 224 -8.85 -25.73 4.60
N GLU A 225 -8.46 -24.95 5.61
CA GLU A 225 -7.98 -25.45 6.91
C GLU A 225 -9.07 -26.17 7.72
N GLN A 226 -10.33 -25.72 7.62
CA GLN A 226 -11.46 -26.36 8.28
C GLN A 226 -11.83 -27.70 7.63
N ASP A 227 -11.81 -27.75 6.30
CA ASP A 227 -12.15 -28.94 5.52
C ASP A 227 -11.09 -30.03 5.69
N ALA A 228 -9.79 -29.68 5.65
CA ALA A 228 -8.69 -30.60 5.92
C ALA A 228 -8.74 -31.22 7.34
N GLY A 229 -9.26 -30.48 8.31
CA GLY A 229 -9.50 -30.96 9.68
C GLY A 229 -10.72 -31.87 9.83
N GLN A 230 -11.66 -31.87 8.88
CA GLN A 230 -12.88 -32.70 8.91
C GLN A 230 -12.70 -34.05 8.20
N ASP A 231 -11.90 -34.12 7.15
CA ASP A 231 -11.66 -35.37 6.40
C ASP A 231 -10.74 -36.37 7.14
N SER A 232 -9.98 -35.92 8.15
CA SER A 232 -9.17 -36.81 9.00
C SER A 232 -9.96 -37.50 10.13
N GLY A 233 -11.27 -37.23 10.24
CA GLY A 233 -12.13 -37.71 11.34
C GLY A 233 -13.21 -38.73 10.96
N GLN A 234 -13.28 -39.20 9.71
CA GLN A 234 -14.42 -40.01 9.24
C GLN A 234 -14.07 -41.30 8.47
N ASP A 235 -12.90 -41.90 8.73
CA ASP A 235 -12.56 -43.25 8.23
C ASP A 235 -12.35 -44.27 9.36
N GLY A 236 -13.21 -44.25 10.39
CA GLY A 236 -13.02 -45.13 11.54
C GLY A 236 -14.24 -45.38 12.42
N GLU A 237 -15.35 -45.85 11.85
CA GLU A 237 -16.44 -46.65 12.48
C GLU A 237 -17.65 -46.65 11.50
N ALA A 238 -18.27 -47.74 11.05
CA ALA A 238 -18.31 -49.11 11.54
C ALA A 238 -18.83 -50.06 10.44
N ASP A 239 -17.95 -50.88 9.87
CA ASP A 239 -18.33 -52.17 9.26
C ASP A 239 -17.94 -53.29 10.22
N ALA A 240 -18.76 -53.48 11.25
CA ALA A 240 -18.75 -54.70 12.04
C ALA A 240 -20.20 -55.07 12.38
N GLN A 241 -20.86 -55.74 11.45
CA GLN A 241 -21.97 -56.64 11.78
C GLN A 241 -21.38 -57.92 12.38
N PRO A 242 -21.70 -58.31 13.63
CA PRO A 242 -21.41 -59.66 14.12
C PRO A 242 -22.70 -60.48 14.03
N ASP A 243 -22.87 -61.20 12.93
CA ASP A 243 -23.86 -62.27 12.87
C ASP A 243 -23.23 -63.62 13.27
N ALA A 244 -23.73 -64.12 14.40
CA ALA A 244 -23.88 -65.51 14.80
C ALA A 244 -22.63 -66.39 15.09
N GLN A 245 -22.51 -66.78 16.37
CA GLN A 245 -21.78 -67.96 16.86
C GLN A 245 -22.32 -69.27 16.23
N PRO A 246 -21.56 -70.39 16.24
CA PRO A 246 -21.57 -71.25 17.44
C PRO A 246 -20.20 -71.84 17.84
N ASP A 247 -19.97 -71.84 19.16
CA ASP A 247 -19.39 -72.90 20.02
C ASP A 247 -18.30 -73.83 19.47
N ALA A 248 -17.07 -73.70 19.99
CA ALA A 248 -16.36 -74.71 20.81
C ALA A 248 -14.84 -74.39 20.95
N GLU A 249 -14.37 -74.15 22.16
CA GLU A 249 -12.96 -74.24 22.59
C GLU A 249 -12.55 -75.70 22.90
N PRO A 250 -11.32 -76.00 23.33
CA PRO A 250 -9.99 -75.67 22.80
C PRO A 250 -9.13 -76.95 22.64
N ASP A 251 -8.05 -76.93 21.87
CA ASP A 251 -7.00 -77.95 22.04
C ASP A 251 -5.59 -77.36 21.90
N ALA A 252 -4.72 -77.89 22.75
CA ALA A 252 -3.41 -77.44 23.13
C ALA A 252 -2.32 -77.71 22.08
N GLY A 253 -1.23 -76.96 22.15
CA GLY A 253 -0.01 -77.27 21.42
C GLY A 253 1.04 -76.15 21.50
N ASP A 254 1.69 -76.02 22.66
CA ASP A 254 3.07 -75.54 22.72
C ASP A 254 3.95 -76.56 21.99
N ASP A 255 4.75 -76.13 21.01
CA ASP A 255 5.98 -76.82 20.66
C ASP A 255 7.01 -75.86 20.06
N ASP A 256 8.23 -76.06 20.52
CA ASP A 256 9.45 -75.32 20.29
C ASP A 256 9.99 -75.45 18.85
N GLY A 257 10.86 -74.51 18.47
CA GLY A 257 12.11 -74.93 17.81
C GLY A 257 12.53 -74.21 16.54
N GLY A 258 13.64 -73.46 16.67
CA GLY A 258 14.71 -73.31 15.66
C GLY A 258 14.37 -72.45 14.43
N ASP A 259 15.32 -71.97 13.65
CA ASP A 259 16.78 -71.96 13.70
C ASP A 259 17.23 -71.01 12.57
N ASP A 260 18.38 -70.40 12.80
CA ASP A 260 19.35 -69.78 11.90
C ASP A 260 19.07 -69.62 10.39
N GLY A 261 19.42 -68.42 9.91
CA GLY A 261 20.55 -68.31 8.96
C GLY A 261 20.26 -67.82 7.53
N GLY A 262 21.23 -67.05 7.01
CA GLY A 262 21.48 -66.82 5.58
C GLY A 262 21.13 -65.40 5.12
N ASP A 263 22.04 -64.44 5.21
CA ASP A 263 23.14 -64.13 4.25
C ASP A 263 22.69 -63.82 2.81
N GLU A 264 23.00 -62.56 2.48
CA GLU A 264 23.72 -62.08 1.29
C GLU A 264 23.15 -62.21 -0.13
N ASP A 265 23.46 -61.12 -0.84
CA ASP A 265 23.79 -61.03 -2.27
C ASP A 265 22.71 -60.68 -3.31
N ALA A 266 22.84 -59.42 -3.76
CA ALA A 266 23.35 -59.04 -5.08
C ALA A 266 22.43 -59.06 -6.31
N GLY A 267 22.64 -58.03 -7.14
CA GLY A 267 22.05 -57.78 -8.47
C GLY A 267 21.24 -56.49 -8.42
N ASP A 268 21.74 -55.31 -8.79
CA ASP A 268 22.38 -54.87 -10.05
C ASP A 268 21.55 -55.13 -11.31
N ASP A 269 21.58 -54.11 -12.16
CA ASP A 269 21.14 -54.00 -13.55
C ASP A 269 19.66 -53.81 -13.88
N GLY A 270 19.40 -52.74 -14.65
CA GLY A 270 18.38 -52.78 -15.70
C GLY A 270 17.69 -51.47 -15.99
N GLY A 271 18.23 -50.72 -16.96
CA GLY A 271 17.60 -49.51 -17.49
C GLY A 271 16.32 -49.77 -18.29
N GLY A 272 15.61 -48.68 -18.57
CA GLY A 272 14.43 -48.64 -19.42
C GLY A 272 14.04 -47.20 -19.73
N GLU A 273 14.70 -46.61 -20.72
CA GLU A 273 14.13 -45.52 -21.51
C GLU A 273 13.10 -46.14 -22.48
N ASP A 274 11.87 -45.63 -22.49
CA ASP A 274 10.88 -45.66 -23.57
C ASP A 274 9.86 -44.56 -23.20
N GLY A 275 9.54 -43.54 -23.99
CA GLY A 275 9.25 -43.58 -25.42
C GLY A 275 7.73 -43.49 -25.60
N GLY A 276 7.17 -42.27 -25.55
CA GLY A 276 5.73 -42.05 -25.70
C GLY A 276 5.39 -40.63 -26.16
N GLN A 277 5.60 -40.37 -27.45
CA GLN A 277 4.92 -39.30 -28.18
C GLN A 277 3.62 -39.87 -28.71
N ASP A 278 2.48 -39.23 -28.42
CA ASP A 278 1.31 -39.40 -29.26
C ASP A 278 0.58 -38.09 -29.48
N ALA A 279 0.27 -37.86 -30.75
CA ALA A 279 -0.27 -36.66 -31.34
C ALA A 279 -1.81 -36.71 -31.35
N GLY A 280 -2.44 -35.56 -31.14
CA GLY A 280 -3.88 -35.38 -31.32
C GLY A 280 -4.18 -33.97 -31.82
N ASP A 281 -4.12 -33.82 -33.15
CA ASP A 281 -4.58 -32.69 -33.94
C ASP A 281 -6.06 -32.87 -34.34
N GLY A 282 -6.78 -31.76 -34.52
CA GLY A 282 -7.98 -31.71 -35.36
C GLY A 282 -9.27 -31.22 -34.68
N GLY A 283 -9.71 -30.00 -35.01
CA GLY A 283 -11.05 -29.53 -34.66
C GLY A 283 -11.38 -28.08 -35.02
N ASP A 284 -11.22 -27.72 -36.29
CA ASP A 284 -11.53 -26.43 -36.91
C ASP A 284 -13.05 -26.23 -37.20
N GLY A 285 -13.46 -24.97 -37.33
CA GLY A 285 -14.74 -24.53 -37.95
C GLY A 285 -15.79 -23.97 -36.97
N GLY A 286 -16.38 -22.78 -37.18
CA GLY A 286 -16.37 -21.84 -38.30
C GLY A 286 -17.75 -21.18 -38.46
N GLY A 287 -17.77 -19.87 -38.73
CA GLY A 287 -18.88 -19.09 -39.32
C GLY A 287 -20.10 -18.79 -38.41
N ASN A 288 -20.88 -17.73 -38.59
CA ASN A 288 -20.89 -16.68 -39.61
C ASN A 288 -21.85 -15.56 -39.16
N GLU A 289 -21.53 -14.33 -39.56
CA GLU A 289 -22.44 -13.32 -40.18
C GLU A 289 -23.61 -12.64 -39.41
N ASP A 290 -23.44 -11.31 -39.29
CA ASP A 290 -24.15 -10.28 -40.07
C ASP A 290 -25.51 -9.69 -39.62
N ALA A 291 -25.63 -8.40 -39.96
CA ALA A 291 -26.82 -7.59 -40.21
C ALA A 291 -27.65 -7.04 -39.03
N GLY A 292 -27.70 -5.70 -38.96
CA GLY A 292 -28.65 -4.95 -38.15
C GLY A 292 -28.47 -3.43 -38.23
N GLN A 293 -28.60 -2.86 -39.42
CA GLN A 293 -28.69 -1.42 -39.70
C GLN A 293 -30.17 -1.02 -39.85
N ASP A 294 -30.62 0.01 -39.14
CA ASP A 294 -31.74 0.95 -39.39
C ASP A 294 -32.12 1.59 -38.04
N GLY A 295 -32.39 2.89 -37.88
CA GLY A 295 -33.01 3.85 -38.78
C GLY A 295 -34.21 4.44 -38.03
N GLY A 296 -34.20 5.74 -37.72
CA GLY A 296 -35.29 6.36 -36.96
C GLY A 296 -35.08 7.83 -36.61
N ASP A 297 -35.13 8.69 -37.62
CA ASP A 297 -35.49 10.10 -37.48
C ASP A 297 -36.89 10.26 -36.87
N LEU A 298 -37.05 11.16 -35.91
CA LEU A 298 -38.27 11.96 -35.74
C LEU A 298 -37.91 13.38 -35.27
N ASP A 299 -38.11 14.31 -36.21
CA ASP A 299 -38.41 15.73 -36.01
C ASP A 299 -39.50 15.98 -34.95
N ALA A 300 -39.37 17.06 -34.16
CA ALA A 300 -40.42 18.10 -34.04
C ALA A 300 -40.06 19.23 -33.04
N GLY A 301 -40.00 20.46 -33.57
CA GLY A 301 -40.46 21.72 -32.93
C GLY A 301 -39.47 22.40 -31.99
N GLY A 302 -38.91 23.56 -32.34
CA GLY A 302 -39.54 24.88 -32.21
C GLY A 302 -39.04 25.53 -30.90
N ASP A 303 -38.74 26.81 -30.73
CA ASP A 303 -39.01 28.05 -31.41
C ASP A 303 -38.05 29.11 -30.82
N ALA A 304 -37.94 30.23 -31.51
CA ALA A 304 -37.12 31.41 -31.35
C ALA A 304 -36.96 32.00 -29.94
N GLY A 305 -35.77 32.60 -29.73
CA GLY A 305 -35.50 33.53 -28.64
C GLY A 305 -34.14 34.21 -28.76
N GLN A 306 -34.03 35.21 -29.64
CA GLN A 306 -32.89 36.13 -29.72
C GLN A 306 -32.80 37.06 -28.48
N PRO A 307 -31.59 37.58 -28.17
CA PRO A 307 -31.32 38.33 -26.93
C PRO A 307 -31.72 39.81 -27.05
N PRO A 308 -32.04 40.51 -25.93
CA PRO A 308 -32.16 41.95 -25.92
C PRO A 308 -30.78 42.65 -25.80
N PRO A 309 -30.68 43.91 -26.27
CA PRO A 309 -29.42 44.59 -26.60
C PRO A 309 -28.70 45.25 -25.41
N GLU A 310 -27.40 45.47 -25.61
CA GLU A 310 -26.51 46.29 -24.79
C GLU A 310 -26.94 47.77 -24.77
N PRO A 311 -26.66 48.50 -23.68
CA PRO A 311 -26.41 49.93 -23.71
C PRO A 311 -24.90 50.23 -23.71
N ASP A 312 -24.45 50.91 -24.75
CA ASP A 312 -23.24 51.75 -24.76
C ASP A 312 -23.34 52.83 -23.67
N ASP A 313 -22.26 53.06 -22.92
CA ASP A 313 -21.63 54.39 -22.89
C ASP A 313 -20.26 54.34 -22.19
N ALA A 314 -19.40 55.17 -22.74
CA ALA A 314 -17.98 55.32 -22.46
C ALA A 314 -17.66 55.83 -21.05
N ASP A 315 -16.60 55.29 -20.46
CA ASP A 315 -15.64 56.07 -19.68
C ASP A 315 -14.24 55.48 -19.86
N GLN A 316 -13.30 56.35 -20.22
CA GLN A 316 -11.88 56.05 -20.41
C GLN A 316 -11.21 55.96 -19.04
N ASP A 317 -10.53 54.84 -18.76
CA ASP A 317 -9.59 54.71 -17.64
C ASP A 317 -8.39 53.83 -18.08
N PRO A 318 -7.22 53.97 -17.43
CA PRO A 318 -5.90 53.82 -18.04
C PRO A 318 -5.46 52.36 -18.23
N GLU A 319 -4.61 52.14 -19.24
CA GLU A 319 -3.93 50.88 -19.52
C GLU A 319 -3.33 50.24 -18.24
N PRO A 320 -3.74 49.01 -17.86
CA PRO A 320 -2.94 48.19 -17.00
C PRO A 320 -1.88 47.50 -17.86
N GLU A 321 -0.64 47.97 -17.77
CA GLU A 321 0.50 47.14 -18.15
C GLU A 321 0.52 45.89 -17.23
N ASP A 322 0.78 44.74 -17.87
CA ASP A 322 1.19 43.45 -17.28
C ASP A 322 0.14 42.39 -16.88
N THR A 323 -1.09 42.44 -17.41
CA THR A 323 -2.00 41.26 -17.33
C THR A 323 -1.68 40.19 -18.39
N SER A 324 -1.11 40.57 -19.54
CA SER A 324 -0.85 39.62 -20.64
C SER A 324 0.19 38.54 -20.33
N GLN A 325 1.06 38.75 -19.33
CA GLN A 325 1.97 37.72 -18.83
C GLN A 325 1.26 36.77 -17.85
N MET A 326 0.37 37.29 -17.00
CA MET A 326 -0.43 36.47 -16.10
C MET A 326 -1.48 35.64 -16.85
N ASP A 327 -2.11 36.20 -17.87
CA ASP A 327 -3.06 35.48 -18.72
C ASP A 327 -2.35 34.37 -19.51
N ARG A 328 -1.12 34.63 -19.98
CA ARG A 328 -0.30 33.61 -20.64
C ARG A 328 0.19 32.52 -19.67
N LEU A 329 0.46 32.87 -18.40
CA LEU A 329 0.79 31.91 -17.35
C LEU A 329 -0.43 31.07 -16.93
N LEU A 330 -1.62 31.67 -16.90
CA LEU A 330 -2.87 30.97 -16.61
C LEU A 330 -3.24 30.00 -17.74
N ASP A 331 -3.10 30.40 -19.00
CA ASP A 331 -3.25 29.49 -20.15
C ASP A 331 -2.24 28.33 -20.08
N GLU A 332 -0.97 28.60 -19.71
CA GLU A 332 0.07 27.56 -19.57
C GLU A 332 -0.18 26.62 -18.37
N LEU A 333 -0.85 27.10 -17.32
CA LEU A 333 -1.30 26.30 -16.17
C LEU A 333 -2.57 25.49 -16.45
N GLU A 334 -3.46 25.97 -17.32
CA GLU A 334 -4.63 25.23 -17.78
C GLU A 334 -4.26 24.16 -18.82
N GLU A 335 -3.21 24.39 -19.62
CA GLU A 335 -2.68 23.42 -20.59
C GLU A 335 -1.69 22.43 -19.95
N ALA A 336 -1.39 22.57 -18.66
CA ALA A 336 -0.55 21.62 -17.94
C ALA A 336 -1.24 20.24 -17.89
N PRO A 337 -0.57 19.17 -18.37
CA PRO A 337 -1.16 17.84 -18.40
C PRO A 337 -1.56 17.44 -16.99
N THR A 338 -2.76 16.90 -16.86
CA THR A 338 -3.23 16.38 -15.57
C THR A 338 -2.19 15.40 -15.02
N TYR A 339 -2.09 15.32 -13.70
CA TYR A 339 -1.14 14.42 -13.02
C TYR A 339 -1.20 12.98 -13.58
N GLN A 340 -2.41 12.52 -13.93
CA GLN A 340 -2.66 11.21 -14.52
C GLN A 340 -2.03 11.06 -15.93
N GLU A 341 -2.07 12.10 -16.74
CA GLU A 341 -1.49 12.11 -18.09
C GLU A 341 0.05 12.20 -18.04
N ALA A 342 0.59 12.98 -17.10
CA ALA A 342 2.03 13.05 -16.85
C ALA A 342 2.60 11.71 -16.33
N ASP A 343 1.88 11.05 -15.43
CA ASP A 343 2.24 9.73 -14.90
C ASP A 343 2.14 8.63 -15.98
N ALA A 344 1.08 8.63 -16.78
CA ALA A 344 0.94 7.73 -17.94
C ALA A 344 2.10 7.91 -18.94
N LYS A 345 2.51 9.16 -19.21
CA LYS A 345 3.64 9.47 -20.10
C LYS A 345 4.97 9.00 -19.52
N ARG A 346 5.19 9.14 -18.21
CA ARG A 346 6.39 8.62 -17.51
C ARG A 346 6.45 7.09 -17.55
N ARG A 347 5.32 6.41 -17.29
CA ARG A 347 5.21 4.95 -17.37
C ARG A 347 5.47 4.45 -18.78
N ALA A 348 4.85 5.06 -19.80
CA ALA A 348 5.07 4.69 -21.20
C ALA A 348 6.53 4.89 -21.65
N ALA A 349 7.21 5.94 -21.19
CA ALA A 349 8.63 6.17 -21.48
C ALA A 349 9.54 5.13 -20.83
N ARG A 350 9.24 4.70 -19.60
CA ARG A 350 9.98 3.62 -18.91
C ARG A 350 9.82 2.27 -19.63
N THR A 351 8.60 1.93 -20.07
CA THR A 351 8.34 0.68 -20.79
C THR A 351 9.05 0.62 -22.15
N ARG A 352 9.13 1.74 -22.87
CA ARG A 352 9.87 1.81 -24.15
C ARG A 352 11.38 1.69 -23.98
N ARG A 353 11.96 2.19 -22.89
CA ARG A 353 13.40 2.06 -22.62
C ARG A 353 13.82 0.64 -22.27
N ARG A 354 12.94 -0.16 -21.64
CA ARG A 354 13.23 -1.58 -21.34
C ARG A 354 13.24 -2.46 -22.60
N ARG A 355 12.42 -2.18 -23.62
CA ARG A 355 12.36 -3.01 -24.85
C ARG A 355 13.50 -2.82 -25.85
N VAL A 356 14.41 -1.86 -25.66
CA VAL A 356 15.46 -1.53 -26.66
C VAL A 356 16.86 -2.02 -26.24
N MET A 357 16.99 -2.70 -25.09
CA MET A 357 18.26 -3.19 -24.54
C MET A 357 18.34 -4.72 -24.45
N GLU A 358 17.63 -5.44 -25.32
CA GLU A 358 17.73 -6.90 -25.48
C GLU A 358 17.93 -7.21 -26.97
N ASP A 359 19.07 -6.80 -27.51
CA ASP A 359 19.76 -7.52 -28.59
C ASP A 359 21.14 -6.87 -28.83
N LYS A 360 22.18 -7.50 -28.28
CA LYS A 360 23.55 -7.51 -28.82
C LYS A 360 24.48 -8.45 -28.07
#